data_AF-A0A4U9VP46-F1
#
_entry.id   AF-A0A4U9VP46-F1
#
_cell.length_a   1.000
_cell.length_b   1.000
_cell.length_c   1.000
_cell.angle_alpha   90.00
_cell.angle_beta   90.00
_cell.angle_gamma   90.00
#
_symmetry.space_group_name_H-M   'P 1'
#
loop_
_entity.id
_entity.type
_entity.pdbx_description
1 polymer ?
#
loop_
_entity_poly.entity_id
_entity_poly.type
_entity_poly.pdbx_seq_one_letter_code
_entity_poly.pdbx_strand_id
1 'polypeptide(L)'
;MDDKILIALISAGTSIATTIIFKPFAEKGLLLHKIKYEHQSSQAKLVKEHIAKYKSRLLSSAESLRNRFINLFDNNNEEWHNVNGNYENDSHYLDSTVYRFVSFFHALKMLENNLIYLDPTNSTKSDLRILKYIRLAKDVMCDIALFEGFPYDKTYAKDHFFSTPLDATIALFEESCSLSFTEFMAKKQVYLSNLRSIYQFFDDINLSENRLRMERIKILHLLLIGFLNEYGYDFHKTSRNEIKDLKGKIGKFKLLENYVKLRYRYRLNKLYWIFPQMEICAAR
;
A
#
# COMPACT_ATOMS: atom_id res chain seq x y z
N MET A 1 12.08 -66.94 -41.51
CA MET A 1 12.74 -65.62 -41.54
C MET A 1 13.96 -65.76 -40.66
N ASP A 2 15.15 -65.39 -41.16
CA ASP A 2 16.40 -65.50 -40.39
C ASP A 2 16.29 -64.62 -39.12
N ASP A 3 16.61 -65.17 -37.95
CA ASP A 3 16.51 -64.48 -36.66
C ASP A 3 17.31 -63.16 -36.68
N LYS A 4 18.39 -63.10 -37.47
CA LYS A 4 19.16 -61.86 -37.67
C LYS A 4 18.36 -60.76 -38.36
N ILE A 5 17.50 -61.10 -39.32
CA ILE A 5 16.65 -60.14 -40.04
C ILE A 5 15.54 -59.63 -39.12
N LEU A 6 14.95 -60.51 -38.29
CA LEU A 6 13.94 -60.11 -37.30
C LEU A 6 14.53 -59.15 -36.26
N ILE A 7 15.71 -59.45 -35.72
CA ILE A 7 16.41 -58.59 -34.76
C ILE A 7 16.75 -57.24 -35.38
N ALA A 8 17.23 -57.22 -36.64
CA ALA A 8 17.53 -55.99 -37.35
C ALA A 8 16.28 -55.11 -37.57
N LEU A 9 15.14 -55.71 -37.92
CA LEU A 9 13.87 -54.99 -38.08
C LEU A 9 13.33 -54.44 -36.76
N ILE A 10 13.42 -55.20 -35.67
CA ILE A 10 13.02 -54.73 -34.33
C ILE A 10 13.94 -53.57 -33.89
N SER A 11 15.24 -53.68 -34.11
CA SER A 11 16.22 -52.63 -33.80
C SER A 11 15.98 -51.35 -34.61
N ALA A 12 15.74 -51.48 -35.92
CA ALA A 12 15.40 -50.34 -36.77
C ALA A 12 14.07 -49.70 -36.37
N GLY A 13 13.04 -50.51 -36.08
CA GLY A 13 11.74 -50.03 -35.62
C GLY A 13 11.79 -49.31 -34.29
N THR A 14 12.53 -49.85 -33.32
CA THR A 14 12.76 -49.20 -32.01
C THR A 14 13.56 -47.91 -32.13
N SER A 15 14.57 -47.86 -33.00
CA SER A 15 15.35 -46.64 -33.28
C SER A 15 14.49 -45.54 -33.92
N ILE A 16 13.64 -45.89 -34.88
CA ILE A 16 12.69 -44.96 -35.52
C ILE A 16 11.66 -44.45 -34.51
N ALA A 17 11.05 -45.35 -33.73
CA ALA A 17 10.06 -44.97 -32.73
C ALA A 17 10.66 -44.04 -31.67
N THR A 18 11.84 -44.37 -31.14
CA THR A 18 12.51 -43.55 -30.12
C THR A 18 12.97 -42.19 -30.67
N THR A 19 13.57 -42.15 -31.86
CA THR A 19 14.19 -40.93 -32.40
C THR A 19 13.19 -39.99 -33.07
N ILE A 20 12.19 -40.53 -33.77
CA ILE A 20 11.25 -39.72 -34.56
C ILE A 20 9.97 -39.42 -33.79
N ILE A 21 9.50 -40.32 -32.92
CA ILE A 21 8.20 -40.19 -32.26
C ILE A 21 8.37 -39.73 -30.81
N PHE A 22 9.08 -40.53 -30.00
CA PHE A 22 9.17 -40.26 -28.56
C PHE A 22 10.06 -39.06 -28.22
N LYS A 23 11.25 -38.98 -28.82
CA LYS A 23 12.22 -37.92 -28.53
C LYS A 23 11.67 -36.52 -28.83
N PRO A 24 11.07 -36.22 -30.00
CA PRO A 24 10.54 -34.88 -30.28
C PRO A 24 9.35 -34.51 -29.38
N PHE A 25 8.52 -35.48 -28.98
CA PHE A 25 7.40 -35.23 -28.08
C PHE A 25 7.88 -34.91 -26.65
N ALA A 26 8.83 -35.69 -26.14
CA ALA A 26 9.45 -35.45 -24.84
C ALA A 26 10.24 -34.12 -24.82
N GLU A 27 11.02 -33.84 -25.85
CA GLU A 27 11.78 -32.60 -26.00
C GLU A 27 10.85 -31.38 -26.13
N LYS A 28 9.76 -31.48 -26.88
CA LYS A 28 8.75 -30.41 -26.96
C LYS A 28 8.11 -30.15 -25.60
N GLY A 29 7.75 -31.20 -24.86
CA GLY A 29 7.21 -31.07 -23.50
C GLY A 29 8.18 -30.39 -22.55
N LEU A 30 9.45 -30.82 -22.56
CA LEU A 30 10.51 -30.24 -21.73
C LEU A 30 10.83 -28.79 -22.11
N LEU A 31 10.85 -28.48 -23.41
CA LEU A 31 11.06 -27.12 -23.92
C LEU A 31 9.92 -26.19 -23.50
N LEU A 32 8.66 -26.62 -23.66
CA LEU A 32 7.51 -25.84 -23.21
C LEU A 32 7.53 -25.61 -21.70
N HIS A 33 7.89 -26.63 -20.92
CA HIS A 33 8.06 -26.50 -19.48
C HIS A 33 9.18 -25.51 -19.12
N LYS A 34 10.32 -25.59 -19.79
CA LYS A 34 11.46 -24.68 -19.61
C LYS A 34 11.08 -23.24 -19.95
N ILE A 35 10.45 -23.00 -21.11
CA ILE A 35 9.99 -21.68 -21.53
C ILE A 35 9.01 -21.10 -20.51
N LYS A 36 8.05 -21.91 -20.04
CA LYS A 36 7.09 -21.49 -19.01
C LYS A 36 7.83 -21.11 -17.73
N TYR A 37 8.73 -21.95 -17.24
CA TYR A 37 9.48 -21.70 -16.02
C TYR A 37 10.37 -20.46 -16.12
N GLU A 38 11.08 -20.28 -17.23
CA GLU A 38 11.91 -19.10 -17.49
C GLU A 38 11.09 -17.82 -17.55
N HIS A 39 9.92 -17.86 -18.21
CA HIS A 39 8.99 -16.73 -18.25
C HIS A 39 8.49 -16.37 -16.85
N GLN A 40 8.04 -17.36 -16.07
CA GLN A 40 7.57 -17.15 -14.69
C GLN A 40 8.68 -16.57 -13.79
N SER A 41 9.89 -17.11 -13.90
CA SER A 41 11.07 -16.63 -13.16
C SER A 41 11.44 -15.19 -13.55
N SER A 42 11.40 -14.87 -14.85
CA SER A 42 11.64 -13.53 -15.37
C SER A 42 10.59 -12.51 -14.86
N GLN A 43 9.31 -12.86 -14.90
CA GLN A 43 8.24 -12.02 -14.35
C GLN A 43 8.41 -11.80 -12.84
N ALA A 44 8.68 -12.86 -12.07
CA ALA A 44 8.92 -12.77 -10.64
C ALA A 44 10.15 -11.91 -10.30
N LYS A 45 11.19 -11.92 -11.16
CA LYS A 45 12.37 -11.07 -11.03
C LYS A 45 12.02 -9.59 -11.25
N LEU A 46 11.31 -9.27 -12.33
CA LEU A 46 10.87 -7.88 -12.62
C LEU A 46 10.06 -7.30 -11.46
N VAL A 47 9.12 -8.09 -10.94
CA VAL A 47 8.32 -7.72 -9.76
C VAL A 47 9.20 -7.36 -8.56
N LYS A 48 10.17 -8.21 -8.23
CA LYS A 48 11.09 -7.98 -7.12
C LYS A 48 11.95 -6.74 -7.34
N GLU A 49 12.41 -6.52 -8.56
CA GLU A 49 13.19 -5.33 -8.93
C GLU A 49 12.36 -4.04 -8.80
N HIS A 50 11.11 -4.04 -9.28
CA HIS A 50 10.20 -2.90 -9.10
C HIS A 50 9.87 -2.65 -7.64
N ILE A 51 9.54 -3.69 -6.87
CA ILE A 51 9.30 -3.57 -5.43
C ILE A 51 10.57 -3.04 -4.76
N ALA A 52 11.75 -3.59 -5.03
CA ALA A 52 13.01 -3.12 -4.44
C ALA A 52 13.30 -1.65 -4.77
N LYS A 53 13.05 -1.23 -6.02
CA LYS A 53 13.27 0.15 -6.49
C LYS A 53 12.44 1.18 -5.73
N TYR A 54 11.18 0.86 -5.41
CA TYR A 54 10.24 1.81 -4.79
C TYR A 54 10.00 1.55 -3.29
N LYS A 55 10.35 0.37 -2.77
CA LYS A 55 10.13 -0.02 -1.37
C LYS A 55 10.79 0.94 -0.39
N SER A 56 12.03 1.34 -0.63
CA SER A 56 12.74 2.28 0.27
C SER A 56 12.00 3.61 0.38
N ARG A 57 11.50 4.15 -0.74
CA ARG A 57 10.72 5.38 -0.79
C ARG A 57 9.36 5.24 -0.12
N LEU A 58 8.69 4.11 -0.34
CA LEU A 58 7.42 3.83 0.32
C LEU A 58 7.60 3.71 1.85
N LEU A 59 8.65 3.02 2.30
CA LEU A 59 8.97 2.92 3.72
C LEU A 59 9.30 4.28 4.33
N SER A 60 10.14 5.08 3.66
CA SER A 60 10.54 6.40 4.15
C SER A 60 9.37 7.39 4.20
N SER A 61 8.51 7.41 3.18
CA SER A 61 7.30 8.24 3.18
C SER A 61 6.28 7.78 4.22
N ALA A 62 6.10 6.47 4.40
CA ALA A 62 5.24 5.91 5.45
C ALA A 62 5.73 6.27 6.85
N GLU A 63 7.03 6.15 7.11
CA GLU A 63 7.65 6.56 8.37
C GLU A 63 7.50 8.06 8.61
N SER A 64 7.79 8.88 7.59
CA SER A 64 7.66 10.34 7.68
C SER A 64 6.24 10.76 8.03
N LEU A 65 5.23 10.17 7.38
CA LEU A 65 3.82 10.43 7.67
C LEU A 65 3.42 9.91 9.06
N ARG A 66 3.85 8.70 9.44
CA ARG A 66 3.60 8.15 10.79
C ARG A 66 4.13 9.09 11.87
N ASN A 67 5.38 9.54 11.73
CA ASN A 67 6.02 10.42 12.70
C ASN A 67 5.33 11.79 12.76
N ARG A 68 4.81 12.29 11.63
CA ARG A 68 3.98 13.51 11.62
C ARG A 68 2.67 13.34 12.37
N PHE A 69 2.02 12.18 12.26
CA PHE A 69 0.83 11.89 13.07
C PHE A 69 1.16 11.76 14.56
N ILE A 70 2.28 11.15 14.94
CA ILE A 70 2.73 11.15 16.35
C ILE A 70 2.87 12.59 16.85
N ASN A 71 3.52 13.46 16.07
CA ASN A 71 3.67 14.87 16.42
C ASN A 71 2.33 15.60 16.53
N LEU A 72 1.38 15.35 15.62
CA LEU A 72 0.02 15.87 15.70
C LEU A 72 -0.69 15.44 16.98
N PHE A 73 -0.57 14.17 17.37
CA PHE A 73 -1.20 13.64 18.57
C PHE A 73 -0.57 14.19 19.85
N ASP A 74 0.76 14.28 19.90
CA ASP A 74 1.50 14.78 21.06
C ASP A 74 1.28 16.27 21.30
N ASN A 75 1.01 17.04 20.24
CA ASN A 75 0.88 18.50 20.27
C ASN A 75 -0.52 18.96 19.85
N ASN A 76 -1.54 18.14 20.10
CA ASN A 76 -2.91 18.39 19.65
C ASN A 76 -3.49 19.74 20.10
N ASN A 77 -3.01 20.28 21.23
CA ASN A 77 -3.54 21.50 21.84
C ASN A 77 -2.84 22.77 21.34
N GLU A 78 -1.84 22.66 20.45
CA GLU A 78 -1.04 23.79 19.99
C GLU A 78 -1.66 24.53 18.79
N GLU A 79 -2.80 24.06 18.26
CA GLU A 79 -3.54 24.66 17.15
C GLU A 79 -2.71 24.88 15.86
N TRP A 80 -1.57 24.21 15.70
CA TRP A 80 -0.66 24.39 14.57
C TRP A 80 -1.26 24.09 13.19
N HIS A 81 -2.38 23.37 13.14
CA HIS A 81 -3.13 23.04 11.93
C HIS A 81 -4.31 23.97 11.66
N ASN A 82 -4.65 24.86 12.59
CA ASN A 82 -5.73 25.83 12.43
C ASN A 82 -5.24 27.04 11.63
N VAL A 83 -5.53 27.06 10.33
CA VAL A 83 -5.21 28.21 9.46
C VAL A 83 -6.45 28.93 8.95
N ASN A 84 -7.64 28.55 9.43
CA ASN A 84 -8.92 29.16 9.10
C ASN A 84 -9.14 29.33 7.57
N GLY A 85 -8.78 28.32 6.78
CA GLY A 85 -8.93 28.36 5.32
C GLY A 85 -7.86 29.14 4.56
N ASN A 86 -6.89 29.78 5.24
CA ASN A 86 -5.80 30.51 4.60
C ASN A 86 -4.66 29.54 4.18
N TYR A 87 -4.86 28.89 3.04
CA TYR A 87 -3.89 27.94 2.48
C TYR A 87 -2.84 28.58 1.56
N GLU A 88 -2.99 29.87 1.23
CA GLU A 88 -2.04 30.60 0.39
C GLU A 88 -0.77 30.93 1.18
N ASN A 89 -0.94 31.31 2.45
CA ASN A 89 0.18 31.54 3.34
C ASN A 89 0.86 30.22 3.73
N ASP A 90 2.15 30.31 3.98
CA ASP A 90 2.92 29.16 4.45
C ASP A 90 2.66 28.92 5.94
N SER A 91 2.20 27.71 6.24
CA SER A 91 2.01 27.19 7.60
C SER A 91 2.78 25.90 7.71
N HIS A 92 3.95 25.96 8.36
CA HIS A 92 4.89 24.84 8.37
C HIS A 92 4.25 23.52 8.81
N TYR A 93 3.42 23.51 9.86
CA TYR A 93 2.82 22.25 10.35
C TYR A 93 1.75 21.72 9.42
N LEU A 94 0.86 22.57 8.88
CA LEU A 94 -0.15 22.15 7.92
C LEU A 94 0.50 21.72 6.59
N ASP A 95 1.34 22.57 5.99
CA ASP A 95 2.03 22.30 4.73
C ASP A 95 2.85 21.02 4.81
N SER A 96 3.60 20.84 5.91
CA SER A 96 4.44 19.67 6.07
C SER A 96 3.64 18.39 6.37
N THR A 97 2.40 18.51 6.88
CA THR A 97 1.45 17.40 7.03
C THR A 97 0.85 17.01 5.68
N VAL A 98 0.35 17.98 4.92
CA VAL A 98 -0.19 17.77 3.57
C VAL A 98 0.88 17.19 2.65
N TYR A 99 2.10 17.73 2.67
CA TYR A 99 3.25 17.20 1.94
C TYR A 99 3.49 15.72 2.24
N ARG A 100 3.56 15.33 3.52
CA ARG A 100 3.85 13.93 3.90
C ARG A 100 2.74 12.99 3.50
N PHE A 101 1.50 13.46 3.60
CA PHE A 101 0.34 12.73 3.11
C PHE A 101 0.43 12.51 1.59
N VAL A 102 0.62 13.58 0.82
CA VAL A 102 0.77 13.51 -0.64
C VAL A 102 1.96 12.66 -1.04
N SER A 103 3.11 12.81 -0.37
CA SER A 103 4.34 12.04 -0.64
C SER A 103 4.13 10.53 -0.43
N PHE A 104 3.41 10.15 0.63
CA PHE A 104 3.05 8.75 0.87
C PHE A 104 2.12 8.20 -0.22
N PHE A 105 1.04 8.90 -0.54
CA PHE A 105 0.10 8.46 -1.58
C PHE A 105 0.70 8.49 -2.99
N HIS A 106 1.64 9.40 -3.25
CA HIS A 106 2.46 9.42 -4.45
C HIS A 106 3.37 8.18 -4.53
N ALA A 107 4.05 7.81 -3.43
CA ALA A 107 4.87 6.60 -3.39
C ALA A 107 4.02 5.32 -3.61
N LEU A 108 2.82 5.28 -3.06
CA LEU A 108 1.84 4.21 -3.31
C LEU A 108 1.45 4.14 -4.79
N LYS A 109 1.11 5.28 -5.40
CA LYS A 109 0.73 5.38 -6.81
C LYS A 109 1.86 4.98 -7.76
N MET A 110 3.08 5.42 -7.48
CA MET A 110 4.27 5.01 -8.24
C MET A 110 4.47 3.50 -8.18
N LEU A 111 4.34 2.91 -6.99
CA LEU A 111 4.44 1.46 -6.86
C LEU A 111 3.28 0.77 -7.61
N GLU A 112 2.04 1.22 -7.45
CA GLU A 112 0.87 0.67 -8.14
C GLU A 112 1.03 0.66 -9.66
N ASN A 113 1.40 1.79 -10.26
CA ASN A 113 1.57 1.94 -11.72
C ASN A 113 2.67 1.00 -12.27
N ASN A 114 3.73 0.74 -11.49
CA ASN A 114 4.83 -0.15 -11.88
C ASN A 114 4.52 -1.63 -11.59
N LEU A 115 3.48 -1.90 -10.80
CA LEU A 115 3.06 -3.23 -10.39
C LEU A 115 1.91 -3.80 -11.26
N ILE A 116 1.46 -3.08 -12.29
CA ILE A 116 0.45 -3.55 -13.27
C ILE A 116 0.87 -4.85 -13.96
N TYR A 117 2.17 -5.13 -14.03
CA TYR A 117 2.74 -6.35 -14.61
C TYR A 117 2.83 -7.56 -13.64
N LEU A 118 2.35 -7.41 -12.40
CA LEU A 118 2.26 -8.54 -11.45
C LEU A 118 1.21 -9.55 -11.93
N ASP A 119 1.67 -10.62 -12.58
CA ASP A 119 0.87 -11.83 -12.72
C ASP A 119 0.70 -12.48 -11.34
N PRO A 120 -0.52 -12.54 -10.75
CA PRO A 120 -0.74 -13.12 -9.43
C PRO A 120 -0.31 -14.59 -9.36
N THR A 121 -0.26 -15.28 -10.50
CA THR A 121 0.17 -16.68 -10.61
C THR A 121 1.67 -16.86 -10.40
N ASN A 122 2.48 -15.82 -10.62
CA ASN A 122 3.95 -15.85 -10.54
C ASN A 122 4.51 -15.03 -9.37
N SER A 123 3.64 -14.46 -8.54
CA SER A 123 4.00 -13.52 -7.48
C SER A 123 4.17 -14.21 -6.13
N THR A 124 5.08 -13.73 -5.27
CA THR A 124 5.18 -14.27 -3.92
C THR A 124 4.01 -13.80 -3.05
N LYS A 125 3.73 -14.54 -1.96
CA LYS A 125 2.74 -14.13 -0.96
C LYS A 125 3.06 -12.79 -0.29
N SER A 126 4.32 -12.38 -0.28
CA SER A 126 4.76 -11.09 0.26
C SER A 126 4.43 -9.94 -0.69
N ASP A 127 4.69 -10.14 -1.99
CA ASP A 127 4.46 -9.13 -3.04
C ASP A 127 2.96 -8.83 -3.18
N LEU A 128 2.13 -9.88 -3.24
CA LEU A 128 0.68 -9.77 -3.26
C LEU A 128 0.12 -9.07 -2.02
N ARG A 129 0.85 -9.07 -0.92
CA ARG A 129 0.43 -8.44 0.32
C ARG A 129 0.78 -6.96 0.36
N ILE A 130 1.93 -6.55 -0.19
CA ILE A 130 2.23 -5.14 -0.40
C ILE A 130 1.12 -4.49 -1.23
N LEU A 131 0.70 -5.13 -2.32
CA LEU A 131 -0.43 -4.67 -3.13
C LEU A 131 -1.72 -4.47 -2.31
N LYS A 132 -2.02 -5.39 -1.40
CA LYS A 132 -3.19 -5.28 -0.53
C LYS A 132 -3.08 -4.11 0.44
N TYR A 133 -1.89 -3.83 0.99
CA TYR A 133 -1.68 -2.62 1.81
C TYR A 133 -1.85 -1.35 0.99
N ILE A 134 -1.35 -1.31 -0.25
CA ILE A 134 -1.53 -0.15 -1.13
C ILE A 134 -3.03 0.13 -1.33
N ARG A 135 -3.79 -0.90 -1.69
CA ARG A 135 -5.24 -0.79 -1.89
C ARG A 135 -5.97 -0.42 -0.60
N LEU A 136 -5.64 -1.06 0.51
CA LEU A 136 -6.24 -0.78 1.81
C LEU A 136 -5.94 0.65 2.27
N ALA A 137 -4.74 1.19 2.06
CA ALA A 137 -4.40 2.56 2.42
C ALA A 137 -5.28 3.58 1.69
N LYS A 138 -5.55 3.33 0.39
CA LYS A 138 -6.48 4.13 -0.41
C LYS A 138 -7.91 4.03 0.11
N ASP A 139 -8.40 2.83 0.40
CA ASP A 139 -9.75 2.64 0.95
C ASP A 139 -9.91 3.21 2.35
N VAL A 140 -8.86 3.17 3.19
CA VAL A 140 -8.86 3.85 4.48
C VAL A 140 -9.05 5.35 4.33
N MET A 141 -8.69 5.97 3.20
CA MET A 141 -8.93 7.38 2.94
C MET A 141 -10.22 7.67 2.15
N CYS A 142 -10.67 6.70 1.34
CA CYS A 142 -11.74 6.94 0.37
C CYS A 142 -13.03 6.15 0.61
N ASP A 143 -12.94 4.94 1.18
CA ASP A 143 -14.12 4.09 1.37
C ASP A 143 -14.97 4.61 2.53
N ILE A 144 -16.25 4.81 2.24
CA ILE A 144 -17.30 5.20 3.19
C ILE A 144 -17.75 4.04 4.08
N ALA A 145 -17.41 2.79 3.74
CA ALA A 145 -17.65 1.63 4.60
C ALA A 145 -16.96 1.78 5.96
N LEU A 146 -15.89 2.58 6.04
CA LEU A 146 -15.25 2.91 7.31
C LEU A 146 -16.21 3.62 8.28
N PHE A 147 -17.21 4.34 7.77
CA PHE A 147 -18.19 5.11 8.54
C PHE A 147 -19.54 4.38 8.72
N GLU A 148 -19.62 3.09 8.37
CA GLU A 148 -20.84 2.30 8.54
C GLU A 148 -21.30 2.29 10.02
N GLY A 149 -22.58 2.55 10.28
CA GLY A 149 -23.12 2.67 11.64
C GLY A 149 -22.92 4.03 12.31
N PHE A 150 -22.26 5.01 11.67
CA PHE A 150 -22.14 6.38 12.15
C PHE A 150 -23.03 7.34 11.33
N PRO A 151 -23.54 8.42 11.95
CA PRO A 151 -24.29 9.46 11.23
C PRO A 151 -23.34 10.27 10.35
N TYR A 152 -23.15 9.82 9.11
CA TYR A 152 -22.28 10.48 8.13
C TYR A 152 -22.98 10.63 6.78
N ASP A 153 -23.00 11.85 6.25
CA ASP A 153 -23.52 12.15 4.92
C ASP A 153 -22.50 11.73 3.85
N LYS A 154 -22.86 10.66 3.14
CA LYS A 154 -22.03 10.03 2.10
C LYS A 154 -22.01 10.83 0.79
N THR A 155 -22.89 11.81 0.62
CA THR A 155 -22.97 12.62 -0.61
C THR A 155 -21.89 13.70 -0.68
N TYR A 156 -21.34 14.12 0.47
CA TYR A 156 -20.28 15.12 0.55
C TYR A 156 -19.00 14.52 1.16
N ALA A 157 -17.88 14.71 0.47
CA ALA A 157 -16.54 14.31 0.92
C ALA A 157 -15.95 15.27 1.97
N LYS A 158 -16.63 15.38 3.13
CA LYS A 158 -16.17 16.19 4.27
C LYS A 158 -15.09 15.47 5.08
N ASP A 159 -15.32 14.20 5.44
CA ASP A 159 -14.42 13.43 6.31
C ASP A 159 -13.74 12.26 5.60
N HIS A 160 -13.83 12.22 4.27
CA HIS A 160 -13.16 11.26 3.40
C HIS A 160 -12.77 11.95 2.09
N PHE A 161 -12.04 11.24 1.23
CA PHE A 161 -11.77 11.69 -0.13
C PHE A 161 -12.50 10.83 -1.14
N PHE A 162 -13.01 11.41 -2.22
CA PHE A 162 -13.33 10.61 -3.39
C PHE A 162 -12.03 10.13 -4.04
N SER A 163 -12.01 8.87 -4.49
CA SER A 163 -10.79 8.25 -5.05
C SER A 163 -10.30 8.95 -6.31
N THR A 164 -11.20 9.32 -7.22
CA THR A 164 -10.84 9.98 -8.49
C THR A 164 -10.20 11.35 -8.28
N PRO A 165 -10.79 12.30 -7.51
CA PRO A 165 -10.12 13.55 -7.18
C PRO A 165 -8.79 13.36 -6.45
N LEU A 166 -8.70 12.42 -5.50
CA LEU A 166 -7.44 12.16 -4.81
C LEU A 166 -6.36 11.70 -5.78
N ASP A 167 -6.66 10.73 -6.66
CA ASP A 167 -5.73 10.26 -7.68
C ASP A 167 -5.28 11.39 -8.60
N ALA A 168 -6.20 12.24 -9.04
CA ALA A 168 -5.90 13.38 -9.91
C ALA A 168 -4.96 14.39 -9.22
N THR A 169 -5.16 14.66 -7.92
CA THR A 169 -4.26 15.52 -7.14
C THR A 169 -2.88 14.89 -6.97
N ILE A 170 -2.80 13.57 -6.74
CA ILE A 170 -1.52 12.86 -6.65
C ILE A 170 -0.79 12.84 -8.01
N ALA A 171 -1.53 12.74 -9.12
CA ALA A 171 -0.97 12.71 -10.47
C ALA A 171 -0.19 13.98 -10.85
N LEU A 172 -0.45 15.11 -10.19
CA LEU A 172 0.31 16.36 -10.35
C LEU A 172 1.81 16.21 -10.04
N PHE A 173 2.21 15.12 -9.37
CA PHE A 173 3.57 14.85 -8.92
C PHE A 173 4.23 13.65 -9.64
N GLU A 174 3.53 12.98 -10.56
CA GLU A 174 3.97 11.69 -11.15
C GLU A 174 5.27 11.76 -11.98
N GLU A 175 5.64 12.94 -12.49
CA GLU A 175 6.90 13.12 -13.24
C GLU A 175 8.14 12.88 -12.37
N SER A 176 8.01 13.08 -11.06
CA SER A 176 9.12 13.01 -10.13
C SER A 176 9.18 11.63 -9.48
N CYS A 177 10.33 10.96 -9.62
CA CYS A 177 10.59 9.70 -8.93
C CYS A 177 10.49 9.79 -7.40
N SER A 178 10.73 10.98 -6.83
CA SER A 178 10.62 11.26 -5.40
C SER A 178 10.16 12.69 -5.19
N LEU A 179 9.09 12.88 -4.42
CA LEU A 179 8.55 14.20 -4.11
C LEU A 179 9.30 14.80 -2.92
N SER A 180 10.04 15.89 -3.14
CA SER A 180 10.68 16.67 -2.07
C SER A 180 9.73 17.73 -1.50
N PHE A 181 10.01 18.22 -0.28
CA PHE A 181 9.21 19.31 0.31
C PHE A 181 9.29 20.59 -0.53
N THR A 182 10.48 20.95 -1.01
CA THR A 182 10.68 22.13 -1.86
C THR A 182 9.87 22.04 -3.15
N GLU A 183 9.87 20.88 -3.80
CA GLU A 183 9.07 20.64 -5.00
C GLU A 183 7.56 20.71 -4.70
N PHE A 184 7.13 20.14 -3.58
CA PHE A 184 5.76 20.24 -3.12
C PHE A 184 5.33 21.70 -2.93
N MET A 185 6.15 22.52 -2.26
CA MET A 185 5.85 23.94 -2.05
C MET A 185 5.82 24.72 -3.36
N ALA A 186 6.70 24.43 -4.32
CA ALA A 186 6.65 25.04 -5.64
C ALA A 186 5.35 24.69 -6.39
N LYS A 187 4.91 23.42 -6.33
CA LYS A 187 3.64 22.98 -6.94
C LYS A 187 2.41 23.49 -6.17
N LYS A 188 2.48 23.67 -4.85
CA LYS A 188 1.42 24.31 -4.03
C LYS A 188 1.06 25.67 -4.61
N GLN A 189 2.04 26.50 -4.94
CA GLN A 189 1.81 27.84 -5.49
C GLN A 189 1.05 27.84 -6.82
N VAL A 190 1.20 26.78 -7.63
CA VAL A 190 0.56 26.68 -8.96
C VAL A 190 -0.78 25.94 -8.90
N TYR A 191 -0.87 24.89 -8.07
CA TYR A 191 -1.99 23.93 -8.08
C TYR A 191 -2.76 23.91 -6.75
N LEU A 192 -2.79 25.03 -6.01
CA LEU A 192 -3.48 25.12 -4.73
C LEU A 192 -4.96 24.72 -4.83
N SER A 193 -5.63 25.05 -5.92
CA SER A 193 -7.02 24.65 -6.19
C SER A 193 -7.21 23.13 -6.16
N ASN A 194 -6.25 22.37 -6.70
CA ASN A 194 -6.29 20.91 -6.74
C ASN A 194 -5.92 20.28 -5.39
N LEU A 195 -5.11 20.97 -4.59
CA LEU A 195 -4.71 20.55 -3.24
C LEU A 195 -5.72 20.96 -2.16
N ARG A 196 -6.63 21.90 -2.47
CA ARG A 196 -7.54 22.53 -1.51
C ARG A 196 -8.33 21.51 -0.68
N SER A 197 -8.81 20.41 -1.28
CA SER A 197 -9.55 19.37 -0.54
C SER A 197 -8.69 18.69 0.52
N ILE A 198 -7.40 18.47 0.25
CA ILE A 198 -6.46 17.86 1.20
C ILE A 198 -6.13 18.87 2.31
N TYR A 199 -5.91 20.14 1.96
CA TYR A 199 -5.73 21.20 2.95
C TYR A 199 -6.95 21.34 3.87
N GLN A 200 -8.15 21.44 3.31
CA GLN A 200 -9.41 21.49 4.09
C GLN A 200 -9.62 20.28 4.99
N PHE A 201 -9.17 19.10 4.54
CA PHE A 201 -9.23 17.91 5.37
C PHE A 201 -8.35 18.04 6.61
N PHE A 202 -7.14 18.57 6.50
CA PHE A 202 -6.21 18.72 7.63
C PHE A 202 -6.34 20.02 8.42
N ASP A 203 -7.03 21.03 7.88
CA ASP A 203 -7.25 22.32 8.53
C ASP A 203 -8.09 22.16 9.81
N ASP A 204 -7.59 22.71 10.92
CA ASP A 204 -8.19 22.62 12.25
C ASP A 204 -8.47 21.17 12.72
N ILE A 205 -7.67 20.21 12.27
CA ILE A 205 -7.83 18.81 12.69
C ILE A 205 -7.36 18.64 14.15
N ASN A 206 -8.19 18.04 15.00
CA ASN A 206 -7.86 17.86 16.43
C ASN A 206 -8.57 16.66 17.07
N LEU A 207 -8.05 16.15 18.19
CA LEU A 207 -8.55 14.95 18.89
C LEU A 207 -9.92 15.15 19.56
N SER A 208 -10.30 16.40 19.84
CA SER A 208 -11.57 16.76 20.47
C SER A 208 -12.70 17.00 19.47
N GLU A 209 -12.44 16.96 18.17
CA GLU A 209 -13.46 17.27 17.17
C GLU A 209 -14.51 16.16 17.05
N ASN A 210 -15.74 16.56 16.72
CA ASN A 210 -16.84 15.61 16.50
C ASN A 210 -16.80 14.94 15.11
N ARG A 211 -16.02 15.49 14.19
CA ARG A 211 -15.89 14.98 12.82
C ARG A 211 -15.16 13.64 12.80
N LEU A 212 -15.48 12.81 11.81
CA LEU A 212 -14.89 11.47 11.69
C LEU A 212 -13.51 11.47 10.99
N ARG A 213 -13.05 12.62 10.49
CA ARG A 213 -11.75 12.75 9.81
C ARG A 213 -10.57 12.41 10.72
N MET A 214 -10.61 12.83 11.99
CA MET A 214 -9.57 12.48 12.95
C MET A 214 -9.54 10.98 13.23
N GLU A 215 -10.71 10.36 13.36
CA GLU A 215 -10.80 8.90 13.51
C GLU A 215 -10.24 8.16 12.29
N ARG A 216 -10.46 8.69 11.08
CA ARG A 216 -9.85 8.17 9.85
C ARG A 216 -8.31 8.31 9.88
N ILE A 217 -7.77 9.41 10.39
CA ILE A 217 -6.32 9.59 10.61
C ILE A 217 -5.78 8.59 11.63
N LYS A 218 -6.49 8.33 12.73
CA LYS A 218 -6.12 7.28 13.70
C LYS A 218 -6.04 5.91 13.02
N ILE A 219 -7.00 5.57 12.15
CA ILE A 219 -6.97 4.31 11.38
C ILE A 219 -5.82 4.27 10.38
N LEU A 220 -5.57 5.35 9.64
CA LEU A 220 -4.42 5.43 8.72
C LEU A 220 -3.10 5.28 9.50
N HIS A 221 -2.99 5.88 10.67
CA HIS A 221 -1.83 5.74 11.54
C HIS A 221 -1.60 4.29 11.97
N LEU A 222 -2.66 3.57 12.37
CA LEU A 222 -2.57 2.13 12.63
C LEU A 222 -2.08 1.36 11.39
N LEU A 223 -2.64 1.64 10.22
CA LEU A 223 -2.22 1.02 8.96
C LEU A 223 -0.73 1.25 8.68
N LEU A 224 -0.23 2.47 8.88
CA LEU A 224 1.19 2.81 8.71
C LEU A 224 2.08 2.04 9.66
N ILE A 225 1.70 1.93 10.95
CA ILE A 225 2.43 1.11 11.92
C ILE A 225 2.47 -0.35 11.46
N GLY A 226 1.35 -0.91 10.99
CA GLY A 226 1.29 -2.29 10.50
C GLY A 226 2.20 -2.53 9.31
N PHE A 227 2.10 -1.64 8.33
CA PHE A 227 2.92 -1.68 7.14
C PHE A 227 4.42 -1.62 7.48
N LEU A 228 4.83 -0.70 8.36
CA LEU A 228 6.23 -0.55 8.79
C LEU A 228 6.71 -1.71 9.65
N ASN A 229 5.87 -2.27 10.51
CA ASN A 229 6.20 -3.46 11.31
C ASN A 229 6.42 -4.69 10.44
N GLU A 230 5.68 -4.81 9.34
CA GLU A 230 5.77 -5.95 8.43
C GLU A 230 6.91 -5.82 7.41
N TYR A 231 7.14 -4.63 6.87
CA TYR A 231 8.07 -4.45 5.74
C TYR A 231 9.29 -3.57 6.04
N GLY A 232 9.26 -2.81 7.13
CA GLY A 232 10.31 -1.89 7.53
C GLY A 232 11.51 -2.57 8.20
N TYR A 233 12.54 -1.78 8.48
CA TYR A 233 13.71 -2.21 9.24
C TYR A 233 13.38 -2.29 10.73
N ASP A 234 14.28 -2.87 11.54
CA ASP A 234 14.03 -3.04 12.97
C ASP A 234 13.79 -1.70 13.69
N PHE A 235 14.45 -0.62 13.27
CA PHE A 235 14.23 0.73 13.82
C PHE A 235 12.90 1.37 13.39
N HIS A 236 12.23 0.84 12.36
CA HIS A 236 10.87 1.28 12.03
C HIS A 236 9.81 0.63 12.93
N LYS A 237 10.15 -0.46 13.64
CA LYS A 237 9.15 -1.25 14.34
C LYS A 237 8.62 -0.52 15.58
N THR A 238 7.31 -0.56 15.75
CA THR A 238 6.61 -0.06 16.94
C THR A 238 6.23 -1.25 17.82
N SER A 239 6.72 -1.23 19.06
CA SER A 239 6.48 -2.25 20.07
C SER A 239 5.05 -2.18 20.63
N ARG A 240 4.64 -3.24 21.35
CA ARG A 240 3.32 -3.27 22.01
C ARG A 240 3.16 -2.19 23.08
N ASN A 241 4.23 -1.81 23.76
CA ASN A 241 4.17 -0.79 24.82
C ASN A 241 3.92 0.58 24.19
N GLU A 242 4.65 0.93 23.14
CA GLU A 242 4.43 2.18 22.40
C GLU A 242 3.00 2.30 21.85
N ILE A 243 2.39 1.18 21.45
CA ILE A 243 0.99 1.17 20.99
C ILE A 243 0.01 1.42 22.14
N LYS A 244 0.28 0.87 23.33
CA LYS A 244 -0.53 1.16 24.53
C LYS A 244 -0.40 2.62 24.93
N ASP A 245 0.81 3.17 24.88
CA ASP A 245 1.07 4.58 25.17
C ASP A 245 0.35 5.48 24.16
N LEU A 246 0.42 5.13 22.87
CA LEU A 246 -0.33 5.81 21.82
C LEU A 246 -1.83 5.80 22.10
N LYS A 247 -2.42 4.66 22.47
CA LYS A 247 -3.84 4.57 22.85
C LYS A 247 -4.17 5.48 24.03
N GLY A 248 -3.29 5.55 25.03
CA GLY A 248 -3.43 6.47 26.16
C GLY A 248 -3.50 7.93 25.72
N LYS A 249 -2.73 8.32 24.69
CA LYS A 249 -2.68 9.68 24.15
C LYS A 249 -3.87 10.04 23.25
N ILE A 250 -4.25 9.15 22.33
CA ILE A 250 -5.27 9.45 21.29
C ILE A 250 -6.69 9.00 21.64
N GLY A 251 -6.84 8.25 22.74
CA GLY A 251 -8.11 7.70 23.19
C GLY A 251 -8.58 6.50 22.37
N LYS A 252 -9.89 6.24 22.42
CA LYS A 252 -10.52 5.11 21.72
C LYS A 252 -10.60 5.36 20.21
N PHE A 253 -10.61 4.28 19.44
CA PHE A 253 -10.78 4.27 17.99
C PHE A 253 -12.25 3.95 17.66
N LYS A 254 -13.03 4.96 17.27
CA LYS A 254 -14.45 4.80 16.93
C LYS A 254 -14.63 3.88 15.71
N LEU A 255 -13.74 3.99 14.73
CA LEU A 255 -13.86 3.30 13.43
C LEU A 255 -13.14 1.95 13.37
N LEU A 256 -12.61 1.45 14.50
CA LEU A 256 -11.76 0.25 14.52
C LEU A 256 -12.50 -1.00 14.02
N GLU A 257 -13.75 -1.19 14.43
CA GLU A 257 -14.54 -2.35 14.01
C GLU A 257 -14.76 -2.37 12.48
N ASN A 258 -15.07 -1.20 11.90
CA ASN A 258 -15.25 -1.07 10.46
C ASN A 258 -13.92 -1.24 9.71
N TYR A 259 -12.82 -0.75 10.28
CA TYR A 259 -11.49 -0.99 9.73
C TYR A 259 -11.14 -2.48 9.71
N VAL A 260 -11.44 -3.21 10.79
CA VAL A 260 -11.27 -4.67 10.87
C VAL A 260 -12.05 -5.35 9.74
N LYS A 261 -13.32 -4.99 9.54
CA LYS A 261 -14.17 -5.52 8.44
C LYS A 261 -13.58 -5.20 7.07
N LEU A 262 -13.11 -3.97 6.85
CA LEU A 262 -12.49 -3.55 5.60
C LEU A 262 -11.21 -4.36 5.30
N ARG A 263 -10.35 -4.54 6.31
CA ARG A 263 -9.14 -5.38 6.20
C ARG A 263 -9.47 -6.83 5.84
N TYR A 264 -10.56 -7.38 6.39
CA TYR A 264 -11.01 -8.73 6.07
C TYR A 264 -11.32 -8.91 4.58
N ARG A 265 -11.87 -7.89 3.91
CA ARG A 265 -12.13 -7.90 2.45
C ARG A 265 -10.85 -8.10 1.64
N TYR A 266 -9.74 -7.52 2.10
CA TYR A 266 -8.42 -7.65 1.47
C TYR A 266 -7.69 -8.97 1.80
N ARG A 267 -8.28 -9.84 2.62
CA ARG A 267 -7.65 -11.07 3.12
C ARG A 267 -6.32 -10.79 3.84
N LEU A 268 -6.23 -9.65 4.51
CA LEU A 268 -5.13 -9.30 5.42
C LEU A 268 -5.47 -9.83 6.83
N ASN A 269 -5.78 -11.13 6.90
CA ASN A 269 -6.45 -11.76 8.04
C ASN A 269 -5.51 -12.61 8.89
N LYS A 270 -4.33 -12.93 8.35
CA LYS A 270 -3.39 -13.78 9.07
C LYS A 270 -2.80 -12.98 10.24
N LEU A 271 -2.83 -13.63 11.41
CA LEU A 271 -2.19 -13.23 12.66
C LEU A 271 -0.67 -13.26 12.58
N TYR A 272 -0.10 -12.61 11.57
CA TYR A 272 1.33 -12.34 11.60
C TYR A 272 1.56 -11.33 12.71
N TRP A 273 2.37 -11.78 13.66
CA TRP A 273 2.70 -11.14 14.91
C TRP A 273 2.80 -9.64 14.71
N ILE A 274 2.08 -8.93 15.59
CA ILE A 274 1.95 -7.48 15.73
C ILE A 274 0.56 -6.94 15.36
N PHE A 275 -0.01 -7.15 14.16
CA PHE A 275 -1.20 -6.35 13.75
C PHE A 275 -2.53 -6.65 14.48
N PRO A 276 -2.98 -7.91 14.67
CA PRO A 276 -4.22 -8.16 15.43
C PRO A 276 -4.05 -8.00 16.94
N GLN A 277 -2.81 -8.03 17.45
CA GLN A 277 -2.55 -7.65 18.83
C GLN A 277 -2.75 -6.15 19.05
N MET A 278 -2.58 -5.33 18.00
CA MET A 278 -2.97 -3.91 18.03
C MET A 278 -4.49 -3.77 18.16
N GLU A 279 -5.28 -4.61 17.49
CA GLU A 279 -6.75 -4.59 17.60
C GLU A 279 -7.23 -5.05 18.98
N ILE A 280 -6.59 -6.07 19.55
CA ILE A 280 -6.93 -6.57 20.90
C ILE A 280 -6.55 -5.54 21.98
N CYS A 281 -5.43 -4.82 21.82
CA CYS A 281 -5.04 -3.74 22.73
C CYS A 281 -5.82 -2.43 22.48
N ALA A 282 -6.23 -2.15 21.24
CA ALA A 282 -7.04 -0.98 20.90
C ALA A 282 -8.52 -1.16 21.32
N ALA A 283 -9.08 -2.36 21.21
CA ALA A 283 -10.47 -2.67 21.56
C ALA A 283 -10.71 -2.96 23.06
N ARG A 284 -9.67 -3.26 23.85
CA ARG A 284 -9.73 -3.36 25.33
C ARG A 284 -9.25 -2.06 25.95
#